data_AF-A0A7Z9VEP5-F1
#
_entry.id   AF-A0A7Z9VEP5-F1
#
_cell.length_a   1.000
_cell.length_b   1.000
_cell.length_c   1.000
_cell.angle_alpha   90.00
_cell.angle_beta   90.00
_cell.angle_gamma   90.00
#
_symmetry.space_group_name_H-M   'P 1'
#
loop_
_entity.id
_entity.type
_entity.pdbx_description
1 polymer ?
#
loop_
_entity_poly.entity_id
_entity_poly.type
_entity_poly.pdbx_seq_one_letter_code
_entity_poly.pdbx_strand_id
1 'polypeptide(L)'
;PGMYAPGRYDLAGFSVGAVERDAVLTGKEAMPGDVIFGLASSGLHSNGYSLVRCIVEDGDFDYAEDAPFNPGTSLGRSLLEPTKIYVKSCLAALETGGVHGLAHITGGGLLENIPRVLADGLAATVDVSTWPLPPVFGWLAKKGAIAPLELARTFNCGIGMAVIAADEKADAVERALRDAGEIVFRIGAVTEAADAGDTPAVHLNNMEDAWPP
;
A
#
# COMPACT_ATOMS: atom_id res chain seq x y z
N PRO A 1 26.89 -11.21 -23.97
CA PRO A 1 26.18 -12.50 -23.73
C PRO A 1 26.90 -13.30 -22.63
N GLY A 2 26.40 -13.23 -21.39
CA GLY A 2 27.04 -13.85 -20.21
C GLY A 2 26.64 -13.24 -18.86
N MET A 3 25.91 -12.11 -18.86
CA MET A 3 25.45 -11.43 -17.64
C MET A 3 24.24 -12.12 -16.99
N TYR A 4 23.29 -12.63 -17.78
CA TYR A 4 22.09 -13.33 -17.28
C TYR A 4 22.19 -14.84 -17.51
N ALA A 5 21.84 -15.60 -16.48
CA ALA A 5 21.69 -17.05 -16.58
C ALA A 5 20.54 -17.44 -17.54
N PRO A 6 20.53 -18.67 -18.09
CA PRO A 6 19.44 -19.14 -18.93
C PRO A 6 18.07 -18.95 -18.27
N GLY A 7 17.11 -18.40 -19.03
CA GLY A 7 15.75 -18.13 -18.55
C GLY A 7 15.60 -16.88 -17.66
N ARG A 8 16.69 -16.15 -17.37
CA ARG A 8 16.63 -14.85 -16.67
C ARG A 8 16.64 -13.71 -17.69
N TYR A 9 15.74 -12.76 -17.49
CA TYR A 9 15.73 -11.47 -18.18
C TYR A 9 15.43 -10.38 -17.17
N ASP A 10 15.76 -9.15 -17.54
CA ASP A 10 15.47 -7.95 -16.77
C ASP A 10 14.67 -6.99 -17.65
N LEU A 11 13.74 -6.25 -17.04
CA LEU A 11 12.83 -5.35 -17.74
C LEU A 11 12.85 -3.99 -17.05
N ALA A 12 13.26 -2.96 -17.80
CA ALA A 12 13.16 -1.58 -17.36
C ALA A 12 11.99 -0.89 -18.07
N GLY A 13 11.16 -0.19 -17.30
CA GLY A 13 10.09 0.67 -17.79
C GLY A 13 10.46 2.15 -17.65
N PHE A 14 9.94 2.98 -18.56
CA PHE A 14 10.10 4.43 -18.51
C PHE A 14 8.75 5.10 -18.79
N SER A 15 8.41 6.13 -18.03
CA SER A 15 7.20 6.95 -18.22
C SER A 15 7.52 8.44 -18.07
N VAL A 16 6.72 9.27 -18.73
CA VAL A 16 6.75 10.74 -18.61
C VAL A 16 5.33 11.21 -18.35
N GLY A 17 5.17 12.03 -17.31
CA GLY A 17 3.93 12.73 -16.99
C GLY A 17 4.12 14.24 -17.08
N ALA A 18 3.01 14.98 -17.13
CA ALA A 18 3.00 16.43 -17.09
C ALA A 18 2.02 16.88 -16.00
N VAL A 19 2.35 18.00 -15.35
CA VAL A 19 1.55 18.64 -14.30
C VAL A 19 1.78 20.14 -14.37
N GLU A 20 0.73 20.92 -14.11
CA GLU A 20 0.86 22.36 -13.96
C GLU A 20 1.68 22.68 -12.71
N ARG A 21 2.53 23.72 -12.77
CA ARG A 21 3.51 24.00 -11.69
C ARG A 21 2.83 24.29 -10.35
N ASP A 22 1.67 24.92 -10.37
CA ASP A 22 0.84 25.25 -9.22
C ASP A 22 -0.06 24.10 -8.74
N ALA A 23 -0.17 23.02 -9.53
CA ALA A 23 -0.92 21.82 -9.18
C ALA A 23 -0.05 20.66 -8.66
N VAL A 24 1.25 20.91 -8.45
CA VAL A 24 2.17 19.90 -7.89
C VAL A 24 1.83 19.68 -6.42
N LEU A 25 1.47 18.44 -6.06
CA LEU A 25 1.34 18.04 -4.66
C LEU A 25 2.73 18.03 -4.01
N THR A 26 2.93 18.89 -3.02
CA THR A 26 4.21 18.98 -2.29
C THR A 26 4.11 18.43 -0.87
N GLY A 27 2.92 18.05 -0.42
CA GLY A 27 2.64 17.62 0.96
C GLY A 27 2.51 18.78 1.94
N LYS A 28 2.71 20.03 1.49
CA LYS A 28 2.64 21.24 2.33
C LYS A 28 1.22 21.62 2.71
N GLU A 29 0.27 21.18 1.91
CA GLU A 29 -1.16 21.39 2.13
C GLU A 29 -1.71 20.45 3.21
N ALA A 30 -0.99 19.35 3.51
CA ALA A 30 -1.41 18.39 4.52
C ALA A 30 -1.39 19.03 5.91
N MET A 31 -2.39 18.71 6.74
CA MET A 31 -2.50 19.23 8.11
C MET A 31 -3.13 18.21 9.06
N PRO A 32 -2.93 18.36 10.39
CA PRO A 32 -3.61 17.50 11.36
C PRO A 32 -5.12 17.54 11.17
N GLY A 33 -5.74 16.36 11.14
CA GLY A 33 -7.17 16.20 10.87
C GLY A 33 -7.50 15.75 9.45
N ASP A 34 -6.58 15.88 8.49
CA ASP A 34 -6.78 15.34 7.14
C ASP A 34 -7.06 13.84 7.18
N VAL A 35 -8.03 13.40 6.38
CA VAL A 35 -8.45 12.01 6.29
C VAL A 35 -7.50 11.25 5.37
N ILE A 36 -7.11 10.04 5.79
CA ILE A 36 -6.33 9.11 4.98
C ILE A 36 -7.26 8.03 4.45
N PHE A 37 -7.38 7.96 3.13
CA PHE A 37 -8.05 6.87 2.44
C PHE A 37 -7.04 5.84 1.94
N GLY A 38 -7.37 4.56 2.06
CA GLY A 38 -6.64 3.46 1.44
C GLY A 38 -7.41 2.89 0.25
N LEU A 39 -6.75 2.75 -0.90
CA LEU A 39 -7.28 2.07 -2.08
C LEU A 39 -6.80 0.62 -2.11
N ALA A 40 -7.74 -0.30 -2.32
CA ALA A 40 -7.42 -1.73 -2.33
C ALA A 40 -6.35 -2.07 -3.40
N SER A 41 -5.36 -2.85 -2.98
CA SER A 41 -4.41 -3.55 -3.85
C SER A 41 -5.08 -4.75 -4.51
N SER A 42 -4.42 -5.32 -5.52
CA SER A 42 -4.79 -6.59 -6.14
C SER A 42 -4.09 -7.79 -5.47
N GLY A 43 -3.14 -7.55 -4.56
CA GLY A 43 -2.27 -8.55 -3.97
C GLY A 43 -0.92 -7.96 -3.61
N LEU A 44 0.15 -8.74 -3.78
CA LEU A 44 1.53 -8.34 -3.45
C LEU A 44 2.06 -7.18 -4.30
N HIS A 45 1.44 -6.95 -5.46
CA HIS A 45 1.94 -6.05 -6.52
C HIS A 45 3.33 -6.48 -6.97
N SER A 46 4.36 -5.65 -6.77
CA SER A 46 5.72 -5.84 -7.28
C SER A 46 6.80 -5.84 -6.19
N ASN A 47 6.43 -5.91 -4.90
CA ASN A 47 7.36 -5.81 -3.77
C ASN A 47 7.28 -7.02 -2.84
N GLY A 48 8.35 -7.28 -2.09
CA GLY A 48 8.41 -8.37 -1.12
C GLY A 48 8.65 -9.79 -1.69
N TYR A 49 8.83 -9.93 -3.01
CA TYR A 49 8.98 -11.25 -3.66
C TYR A 49 10.21 -12.06 -3.22
N SER A 50 11.26 -11.41 -2.72
CA SER A 50 12.39 -12.13 -2.14
C SER A 50 11.97 -12.94 -0.91
N LEU A 51 11.17 -12.34 -0.01
CA LEU A 51 10.65 -13.01 1.18
C LEU A 51 9.60 -14.06 0.81
N VAL A 52 8.71 -13.75 -0.15
CA VAL A 52 7.72 -14.70 -0.67
C VAL A 52 8.42 -15.96 -1.21
N ARG A 53 9.50 -15.78 -1.98
CA ARG A 53 10.27 -16.91 -2.52
C ARG A 53 10.90 -17.75 -1.41
N CYS A 54 11.52 -17.12 -0.40
CA CYS A 54 12.04 -17.85 0.76
C CYS A 54 10.96 -18.69 1.45
N ILE A 55 9.77 -18.14 1.70
CA ILE A 55 8.67 -18.85 2.36
C ILE A 55 8.17 -20.04 1.51
N VAL A 56 8.11 -19.86 0.19
CA VAL A 56 7.70 -20.93 -0.73
C VAL A 56 8.74 -22.05 -0.75
N GLU A 57 10.02 -21.71 -0.85
CA GLU A 57 11.14 -22.65 -0.88
C GLU A 57 11.29 -23.42 0.45
N ASP A 58 11.28 -22.70 1.59
CA ASP A 58 11.41 -23.30 2.93
C ASP A 58 10.19 -24.15 3.31
N GLY A 59 9.02 -23.82 2.76
CA GLY A 59 7.77 -24.53 2.98
C GLY A 59 7.51 -25.69 2.00
N ASP A 60 8.42 -25.95 1.07
CA ASP A 60 8.31 -26.97 0.00
C ASP A 60 6.98 -26.85 -0.78
N PHE A 61 6.55 -25.61 -1.07
CA PHE A 61 5.33 -25.35 -1.83
C PHE A 61 5.61 -25.38 -3.34
N ASP A 62 4.77 -26.06 -4.12
CA ASP A 62 4.81 -26.02 -5.57
C ASP A 62 3.96 -24.87 -6.14
N TYR A 63 4.53 -24.04 -6.99
CA TYR A 63 3.83 -22.96 -7.69
C TYR A 63 2.71 -23.45 -8.62
N ALA A 64 2.76 -24.71 -9.06
CA ALA A 64 1.75 -25.32 -9.92
C ALA A 64 0.52 -25.83 -9.15
N GLU A 65 0.65 -26.07 -7.84
CA GLU A 65 -0.45 -26.51 -6.99
C GLU A 65 -1.40 -25.36 -6.63
N ASP A 66 -2.59 -25.71 -6.13
CA ASP A 66 -3.59 -24.74 -5.70
C ASP A 66 -3.08 -23.85 -4.57
N ALA A 67 -3.35 -22.55 -4.67
CA ALA A 67 -3.02 -21.58 -3.64
C ALA A 67 -3.87 -21.85 -2.38
N PRO A 68 -3.26 -22.08 -1.20
CA PRO A 68 -4.02 -22.34 0.03
C PRO A 68 -4.97 -21.21 0.44
N PHE A 69 -4.72 -19.99 -0.05
CA PHE A 69 -5.47 -18.78 0.22
C PHE A 69 -6.37 -18.34 -0.95
N ASN A 70 -6.35 -19.06 -2.08
CA ASN A 70 -7.16 -18.78 -3.26
C ASN A 70 -7.50 -20.10 -4.01
N PRO A 71 -8.41 -20.93 -3.46
CA PRO A 71 -8.73 -22.23 -4.04
C PRO A 71 -9.19 -22.16 -5.49
N GLY A 72 -8.73 -23.09 -6.33
CA GLY A 72 -9.02 -23.12 -7.77
C GLY A 72 -8.12 -22.23 -8.64
N THR A 73 -7.15 -21.53 -8.04
CA THR A 73 -6.07 -20.84 -8.75
C THR A 73 -4.73 -21.35 -8.23
N SER A 74 -3.76 -21.59 -9.11
CA SER A 74 -2.45 -22.04 -8.65
C SER A 74 -1.73 -20.98 -7.81
N LEU A 75 -0.82 -21.42 -6.94
CA LEU A 75 0.02 -20.55 -6.10
C LEU A 75 0.77 -19.53 -6.95
N GLY A 76 1.44 -19.99 -8.02
CA GLY A 76 2.18 -19.11 -8.94
C GLY A 76 1.30 -18.05 -9.59
N ARG A 77 0.08 -18.41 -10.03
CA ARG A 77 -0.85 -17.45 -10.63
C ARG A 77 -1.38 -16.44 -9.61
N SER A 78 -1.71 -16.90 -8.40
CA SER A 78 -2.20 -16.03 -7.33
C SER A 78 -1.13 -15.04 -6.85
N LEU A 79 0.13 -15.46 -6.81
CA LEU A 79 1.25 -14.60 -6.46
C LEU A 79 1.58 -13.59 -7.58
N LEU A 80 1.38 -13.96 -8.85
CA LEU A 80 1.64 -13.11 -10.02
C LEU A 80 0.44 -12.25 -10.44
N GLU A 81 -0.56 -12.06 -9.57
CA GLU A 81 -1.66 -11.14 -9.84
C GLU A 81 -1.10 -9.73 -10.18
N PRO A 82 -1.44 -9.15 -11.34
CA PRO A 82 -0.82 -7.91 -11.78
C PRO A 82 -1.02 -6.74 -10.82
N THR A 83 -0.01 -5.88 -10.72
CA THR A 83 -0.10 -4.61 -9.99
C THR A 83 -1.24 -3.75 -10.53
N LYS A 84 -2.11 -3.29 -9.64
CA LYS A 84 -3.20 -2.37 -9.98
C LYS A 84 -2.66 -0.98 -10.37
N ILE A 85 -3.26 -0.35 -11.38
CA ILE A 85 -2.88 0.99 -11.86
C ILE A 85 -3.94 2.00 -11.42
N TYR A 86 -3.54 2.97 -10.57
CA TYR A 86 -4.43 3.95 -9.94
C TYR A 86 -4.55 5.29 -10.67
N VAL A 87 -3.93 5.45 -11.84
CA VAL A 87 -3.78 6.76 -12.49
C VAL A 87 -5.12 7.49 -12.71
N LYS A 88 -6.15 6.78 -13.19
CA LYS A 88 -7.45 7.40 -13.51
C LYS A 88 -8.22 7.81 -12.25
N SER A 89 -8.20 6.97 -11.22
CA SER A 89 -8.88 7.24 -9.96
C SER A 89 -8.19 8.37 -9.18
N CYS A 90 -6.85 8.41 -9.17
CA CYS A 90 -6.11 9.53 -8.59
C CYS A 90 -6.39 10.86 -9.32
N LEU A 91 -6.45 10.87 -10.66
CA LEU A 91 -6.79 12.09 -11.41
C LEU A 91 -8.22 12.56 -11.10
N ALA A 92 -9.19 11.65 -11.04
CA ALA A 92 -10.57 11.99 -10.66
C ALA A 92 -10.65 12.55 -9.23
N ALA A 93 -9.88 11.99 -8.29
CA ALA A 93 -9.80 12.51 -6.93
C ALA A 93 -9.20 13.93 -6.89
N LEU A 94 -8.18 14.20 -7.70
CA LEU A 94 -7.54 15.53 -7.77
C LEU A 94 -8.50 16.62 -8.26
N GLU A 95 -9.42 16.31 -9.16
CA GLU A 95 -10.43 17.25 -9.67
C GLU A 95 -11.36 17.80 -8.58
N THR A 96 -11.46 17.13 -7.42
CA THR A 96 -12.21 17.65 -6.26
C THR A 96 -11.52 18.84 -5.57
N GLY A 97 -10.22 19.02 -5.84
CA GLY A 97 -9.36 20.00 -5.17
C GLY A 97 -9.24 19.79 -3.66
N GLY A 98 -9.43 18.55 -3.18
CA GLY A 98 -9.33 18.18 -1.77
C GLY A 98 -8.19 17.22 -1.44
N VAL A 99 -7.39 16.82 -2.43
CA VAL A 99 -6.26 15.90 -2.21
C VAL A 99 -5.02 16.70 -1.83
N HIS A 100 -4.45 16.40 -0.67
CA HIS A 100 -3.21 17.00 -0.17
C HIS A 100 -1.98 16.11 -0.42
N GLY A 101 -2.18 14.80 -0.61
CA GLY A 101 -1.08 13.87 -0.87
C GLY A 101 -1.54 12.53 -1.43
N LEU A 102 -0.63 11.88 -2.17
CA LEU A 102 -0.84 10.55 -2.77
C LEU A 102 0.40 9.68 -2.51
N ALA A 103 0.29 8.68 -1.64
CA ALA A 103 1.37 7.76 -1.33
C ALA A 103 1.15 6.41 -2.01
N HIS A 104 2.00 6.06 -2.98
CA HIS A 104 2.01 4.73 -3.58
C HIS A 104 2.68 3.75 -2.62
N ILE A 105 1.94 2.74 -2.17
CA ILE A 105 2.43 1.78 -1.18
C ILE A 105 3.23 0.69 -1.90
N THR A 106 4.55 0.77 -1.80
CA THR A 106 5.51 -0.12 -2.49
C THR A 106 6.44 -0.79 -1.48
N GLY A 107 7.75 -0.91 -1.77
CA GLY A 107 8.73 -1.35 -0.79
C GLY A 107 8.74 -0.41 0.43
N GLY A 108 8.88 -0.97 1.63
CA GLY A 108 8.72 -0.23 2.89
C GLY A 108 7.27 -0.13 3.38
N GLY A 109 6.31 -0.62 2.59
CA GLY A 109 4.91 -0.80 2.99
C GLY A 109 4.24 0.49 3.48
N LEU A 110 3.33 0.38 4.44
CA LEU A 110 2.58 1.53 4.97
C LEU A 110 3.48 2.50 5.74
N LEU A 111 4.43 1.95 6.49
CA LEU A 111 5.28 2.70 7.41
C LEU A 111 6.23 3.66 6.71
N GLU A 112 6.81 3.26 5.59
CA GLU A 112 7.77 4.12 4.88
C GLU A 112 7.13 5.00 3.81
N ASN A 113 6.02 4.58 3.20
CA ASN A 113 5.49 5.29 2.04
C ASN A 113 4.56 6.45 2.41
N ILE A 114 3.72 6.32 3.45
CA ILE A 114 2.81 7.39 3.88
C ILE A 114 3.57 8.66 4.33
N PRO A 115 4.65 8.58 5.13
CA PRO A 115 5.36 9.78 5.58
C PRO A 115 6.03 10.58 4.47
N ARG A 116 6.39 9.94 3.35
CA ARG A 116 7.11 10.61 2.23
C ARG A 116 6.31 11.73 1.57
N VAL A 117 5.00 11.78 1.81
CA VAL A 117 4.10 12.81 1.25
C VAL A 117 3.54 13.75 2.32
N LEU A 118 4.03 13.64 3.56
CA LEU A 118 3.70 14.54 4.66
C LEU A 118 4.81 15.57 4.86
N ALA A 119 4.44 16.79 5.26
CA ALA A 119 5.40 17.81 5.66
C ALA A 119 6.06 17.48 7.02
N ASP A 120 7.21 18.10 7.28
CA ASP A 120 7.88 18.00 8.58
C ASP A 120 6.95 18.40 9.73
N GLY A 121 7.01 17.66 10.84
CA GLY A 121 6.16 17.90 12.01
C GLY A 121 4.78 17.24 11.94
N LEU A 122 4.47 16.52 10.85
CA LEU A 122 3.28 15.69 10.72
C LEU A 122 3.59 14.21 10.86
N ALA A 123 2.58 13.45 11.30
CA ALA A 123 2.56 12.00 11.34
C ALA A 123 1.22 11.48 10.80
N ALA A 124 1.11 10.17 10.65
CA ALA A 124 -0.14 9.50 10.31
C ALA A 124 -0.52 8.51 11.40
N THR A 125 -1.81 8.45 11.74
CA THR A 125 -2.38 7.36 12.52
C THR A 125 -3.27 6.54 11.61
N VAL A 126 -3.02 5.24 11.52
CA VAL A 126 -3.75 4.30 10.65
C VAL A 126 -4.34 3.18 11.52
N ASP A 127 -5.62 2.93 11.39
CA ASP A 127 -6.30 1.82 12.05
C ASP A 127 -6.41 0.64 11.08
N VAL A 128 -5.61 -0.40 11.31
CA VAL A 128 -5.53 -1.56 10.41
C VAL A 128 -6.76 -2.47 10.47
N SER A 129 -7.66 -2.26 11.44
CA SER A 129 -8.94 -2.98 11.52
C SER A 129 -10.00 -2.46 10.53
N THR A 130 -9.74 -1.30 9.89
CA THR A 130 -10.70 -0.65 8.99
C THR A 130 -10.78 -1.28 7.59
N TRP A 131 -9.90 -2.22 7.26
CA TRP A 131 -9.98 -3.03 6.05
C TRP A 131 -9.62 -4.49 6.33
N PRO A 132 -10.14 -5.44 5.55
CA PRO A 132 -9.76 -6.84 5.70
C PRO A 132 -8.34 -7.06 5.17
N LEU A 133 -7.50 -7.77 5.93
CA LEU A 133 -6.21 -8.24 5.43
C LEU A 133 -6.43 -9.27 4.31
N PRO A 134 -5.95 -9.04 3.06
CA PRO A 134 -6.15 -10.01 2.01
C PRO A 134 -5.52 -11.37 2.34
N PRO A 135 -6.16 -12.50 1.97
CA PRO A 135 -5.76 -13.85 2.39
C PRO A 135 -4.29 -14.21 2.13
N VAL A 136 -3.70 -13.69 1.04
CA VAL A 136 -2.28 -13.92 0.71
C VAL A 136 -1.35 -13.44 1.82
N PHE A 137 -1.65 -12.29 2.46
CA PHE A 137 -0.80 -11.75 3.52
C PHE A 137 -0.96 -12.52 4.82
N GLY A 138 -2.18 -12.93 5.17
CA GLY A 138 -2.40 -13.81 6.33
C GLY A 138 -1.71 -15.17 6.17
N TRP A 139 -1.74 -15.73 4.96
CA TRP A 139 -0.99 -16.95 4.64
C TRP A 139 0.53 -16.75 4.76
N LEU A 140 1.08 -15.67 4.21
CA LEU A 140 2.50 -15.34 4.33
C LEU A 140 2.92 -15.10 5.79
N ALA A 141 2.12 -14.35 6.55
CA ALA A 141 2.39 -14.08 7.96
C ALA A 141 2.52 -15.38 8.76
N LYS A 142 1.54 -16.28 8.59
CA LYS A 142 1.51 -17.57 9.28
C LYS A 142 2.65 -18.50 8.84
N LYS A 143 2.94 -18.58 7.55
CA LYS A 143 3.97 -19.50 7.02
C LYS A 143 5.39 -18.99 7.24
N GLY A 144 5.60 -17.68 7.19
CA GLY A 144 6.88 -17.04 7.48
C GLY A 144 7.09 -16.67 8.94
N ALA A 145 6.13 -16.93 9.83
CA ALA A 145 6.13 -16.45 11.22
C ALA A 145 6.45 -14.94 11.33
N ILE A 146 5.84 -14.15 10.45
CA ILE A 146 6.11 -12.72 10.30
C ILE A 146 5.28 -11.94 11.32
N ALA A 147 5.94 -11.15 12.17
CA ALA A 147 5.25 -10.25 13.08
C ALA A 147 4.43 -9.18 12.31
N PRO A 148 3.27 -8.74 12.82
CA PRO A 148 2.40 -7.79 12.11
C PRO A 148 3.09 -6.50 11.66
N LEU A 149 3.99 -5.95 12.48
CA LEU A 149 4.75 -4.74 12.13
C LEU A 149 5.71 -4.98 10.95
N GLU A 150 6.39 -6.12 10.92
CA GLU A 150 7.29 -6.48 9.81
C GLU A 150 6.51 -6.80 8.54
N LEU A 151 5.31 -7.36 8.67
CA LEU A 151 4.37 -7.53 7.55
C LEU A 151 4.02 -6.16 6.95
N ALA A 152 3.66 -5.17 7.79
CA ALA A 152 3.33 -3.80 7.38
C ALA A 152 4.51 -3.02 6.80
N ARG A 153 5.74 -3.35 7.21
CA ARG A 153 6.98 -2.77 6.69
C ARG A 153 7.38 -3.37 5.35
N THR A 154 7.07 -4.63 5.12
CA THR A 154 7.49 -5.34 3.91
C THR A 154 6.46 -5.23 2.78
N PHE A 155 5.17 -5.32 3.15
CA PHE A 155 4.08 -5.45 2.20
C PHE A 155 3.09 -4.29 2.30
N ASN A 156 2.24 -4.20 1.28
CA ASN A 156 1.17 -3.21 1.22
C ASN A 156 -0.07 -3.59 2.08
N CYS A 157 -0.12 -4.83 2.57
CA CYS A 157 -1.18 -5.37 3.42
C CYS A 157 -2.62 -5.12 2.93
N GLY A 158 -2.80 -5.02 1.62
CA GLY A 158 -4.10 -4.79 1.00
C GLY A 158 -4.35 -3.36 0.54
N ILE A 159 -3.51 -2.38 0.89
CA ILE A 159 -3.63 -0.99 0.44
C ILE A 159 -2.53 -0.67 -0.55
N GLY A 160 -2.86 -0.48 -1.83
CA GLY A 160 -1.86 -0.15 -2.87
C GLY A 160 -1.59 1.35 -3.02
N MET A 161 -2.52 2.20 -2.60
CA MET A 161 -2.39 3.66 -2.67
C MET A 161 -3.06 4.27 -1.45
N ALA A 162 -2.41 5.22 -0.78
CA ALA A 162 -3.03 6.06 0.22
C ALA A 162 -3.27 7.47 -0.32
N VAL A 163 -4.44 8.03 -0.06
CA VAL A 163 -4.87 9.37 -0.49
C VAL A 163 -5.12 10.19 0.76
N ILE A 164 -4.36 11.28 0.94
CA ILE A 164 -4.55 12.23 2.04
C ILE A 164 -5.45 13.34 1.53
N ALA A 165 -6.54 13.60 2.24
CA ALA A 165 -7.56 14.55 1.82
C ALA A 165 -7.96 15.50 2.95
N ALA A 166 -8.24 16.75 2.59
CA ALA A 166 -8.84 17.73 3.48
C ALA A 166 -10.13 17.17 4.11
N ASP A 167 -10.27 17.32 5.43
CA ASP A 167 -11.45 16.81 6.17
C ASP A 167 -12.76 17.34 5.56
N GLU A 168 -12.83 18.63 5.25
CA GLU A 168 -14.01 19.27 4.68
C GLU A 168 -14.35 18.81 3.25
N LYS A 169 -13.44 18.12 2.56
CA LYS A 169 -13.64 17.55 1.21
C LYS A 169 -13.56 16.03 1.19
N ALA A 170 -13.40 15.38 2.33
CA ALA A 170 -13.19 13.94 2.43
C ALA A 170 -14.29 13.14 1.71
N ASP A 171 -15.55 13.50 1.92
CA ASP A 171 -16.70 12.83 1.28
C ASP A 171 -16.68 12.96 -0.25
N ALA A 172 -16.27 14.11 -0.78
CA ALA A 172 -16.17 14.36 -2.21
C ALA A 172 -15.04 13.54 -2.84
N VAL A 173 -13.88 13.50 -2.17
CA VAL A 173 -12.73 12.69 -2.58
C VAL A 173 -13.08 11.20 -2.56
N GLU A 174 -13.66 10.71 -1.47
CA GLU A 174 -14.07 9.31 -1.36
C GLU A 174 -15.05 8.92 -2.47
N ARG A 175 -16.05 9.77 -2.72
CA ARG A 175 -17.01 9.54 -3.79
C ARG A 175 -16.34 9.50 -5.16
N ALA A 176 -15.44 10.43 -5.47
CA ALA A 176 -14.74 10.44 -6.75
C ALA A 176 -13.91 9.15 -6.96
N LEU A 177 -13.25 8.66 -5.90
CA LEU A 177 -12.51 7.40 -5.94
C LEU A 177 -13.43 6.20 -6.16
N ARG A 178 -14.57 6.13 -5.46
CA ARG A 178 -15.57 5.06 -5.63
C ARG A 178 -16.22 5.09 -7.01
N ASP A 179 -16.59 6.27 -7.51
CA ASP A 179 -17.17 6.46 -8.84
C ASP A 179 -16.16 6.08 -9.95
N ALA A 180 -14.85 6.18 -9.68
CA ALA A 180 -13.78 5.67 -10.55
C ALA A 180 -13.56 4.14 -10.45
N GLY A 181 -14.34 3.42 -9.64
CA GLY A 181 -14.31 1.96 -9.52
C GLY A 181 -13.36 1.44 -8.44
N GLU A 182 -12.88 2.28 -7.53
CA GLU A 182 -12.01 1.85 -6.44
C GLU A 182 -12.80 1.27 -5.26
N ILE A 183 -12.21 0.27 -4.60
CA ILE A 183 -12.59 -0.11 -3.26
C ILE A 183 -11.80 0.79 -2.30
N VAL A 184 -12.53 1.66 -1.60
CA VAL A 184 -11.97 2.70 -0.75
C VAL A 184 -12.27 2.41 0.71
N PHE A 185 -11.25 2.56 1.56
CA PHE A 185 -11.34 2.47 3.01
C PHE A 185 -10.91 3.80 3.63
N ARG A 186 -11.63 4.28 4.65
CA ARG A 186 -11.12 5.35 5.53
C ARG A 186 -10.21 4.69 6.55
N ILE A 187 -8.91 4.84 6.38
CA ILE A 187 -7.92 4.05 7.12
C ILE A 187 -7.31 4.82 8.29
N GLY A 188 -7.45 6.14 8.33
CA GLY A 188 -6.77 6.93 9.35
C GLY A 188 -6.88 8.43 9.14
N ALA A 189 -6.01 9.14 9.84
CA ALA A 189 -5.90 10.59 9.77
C ALA A 189 -4.45 11.06 9.93
N VAL A 190 -4.15 12.24 9.41
CA VAL A 190 -2.90 12.97 9.69
C VAL A 190 -2.99 13.56 11.10
N THR A 191 -1.88 13.47 11.83
CA THR A 191 -1.73 13.99 13.20
C THR A 191 -0.48 14.85 13.29
N GLU A 192 -0.33 15.59 14.39
CA GLU A 192 0.97 16.16 14.74
C GLU A 192 1.97 15.03 15.05
N ALA A 193 3.22 15.23 14.67
CA ALA A 193 4.30 14.34 15.10
C ALA A 193 4.55 14.53 16.61
N ALA A 194 4.75 13.43 17.34
CA ALA A 194 5.28 13.52 18.69
C ALA A 194 6.72 14.12 18.66
N ASP A 195 7.12 14.82 19.73
CA ASP A 195 8.41 15.53 19.83
C ASP A 195 9.60 14.75 19.23
N ALA A 196 10.50 15.48 18.56
CA ALA A 196 11.62 14.99 17.76
C ALA A 196 12.43 13.88 18.46
N GLY A 197 12.16 12.64 18.08
CA GLY A 197 12.85 11.42 18.46
C GLY A 197 12.68 10.35 17.36
N ASP A 198 13.18 9.15 17.60
CA ASP A 198 13.13 7.98 16.70
C ASP A 198 11.70 7.40 16.53
N THR A 199 10.67 8.23 16.76
CA THR A 199 9.26 7.85 16.74
C THR A 199 8.82 7.65 15.29
N PRO A 200 8.16 6.53 14.95
CA PRO A 200 7.67 6.30 13.61
C PRO A 200 6.71 7.41 13.17
N ALA A 201 6.91 7.97 11.98
CA ALA A 201 5.97 8.93 11.39
C ALA A 201 4.61 8.31 11.01
N VAL A 202 4.44 7.00 11.20
CA VAL A 202 3.15 6.30 11.08
C VAL A 202 2.92 5.42 12.31
N HIS A 203 1.78 5.62 12.98
CA HIS A 203 1.28 4.77 14.05
C HIS A 203 0.20 3.83 13.51
N LEU A 204 0.45 2.52 13.58
CA LEU A 204 -0.53 1.50 13.20
C LEU A 204 -1.27 0.99 14.44
N ASN A 205 -2.57 1.23 14.51
CA ASN A 205 -3.45 0.80 15.60
C ASN A 205 -4.08 -0.57 15.30
N ASN A 206 -4.43 -1.30 16.36
CA ASN A 206 -5.21 -2.56 16.31
C ASN A 206 -4.56 -3.70 15.50
N MET A 207 -3.22 -3.70 15.37
CA MET A 207 -2.50 -4.72 14.60
C MET A 207 -2.67 -6.14 15.15
N GLU A 208 -2.61 -6.33 16.46
CA GLU A 208 -2.68 -7.67 17.07
C GLU A 208 -4.04 -8.33 16.86
N ASP A 209 -5.11 -7.53 16.87
CA ASP A 209 -6.49 -8.01 16.68
C ASP A 209 -6.82 -8.21 15.20
N ALA A 210 -6.42 -7.26 14.35
CA ALA A 210 -6.77 -7.28 12.93
C ALA A 210 -5.90 -8.25 12.13
N TRP A 211 -4.62 -8.34 12.45
CA TRP A 211 -3.61 -9.15 11.74
C TRP A 211 -2.99 -10.16 12.71
N PRO A 212 -3.74 -11.20 13.10
CA PRO A 212 -3.24 -12.20 14.03
C PRO A 212 -2.05 -12.96 13.45
N PRO A 213 -1.11 -13.40 14.29
CA PRO A 213 0.07 -14.18 13.89
C PRO A 213 -0.26 -15.56 13.31
#